data_AF-A0A2E1PCC4-F1
#
_entry.id   AF-A0A2E1PCC4-F1
#
_cell.length_a   1.000
_cell.length_b   1.000
_cell.length_c   1.000
_cell.angle_alpha   90.00
_cell.angle_beta   90.00
_cell.angle_gamma   90.00
#
_symmetry.space_group_name_H-M   'P 1'
#
loop_
_entity.id
_entity.type
_entity.pdbx_description
1 polymer ?
#
loop_
_entity_poly.entity_id
_entity_poly.type
_entity_poly.pdbx_seq_one_letter_code
_entity_poly.pdbx_strand_id
1 'polypeptide(L)'
;MRSYNYEKERDSDIEFWLKIAEYYKKLNYKVYIIPDTDNINDESHRQKLSQFAFLEECALIMNYRIAIYEIAKVNFFPHSGTAAASQLNKNSASVTHLKTHDHMPNLSKKFFNDIGQTVGENYKFLCKNHKIYWNGDTNGIIEEANKIIGIKG
;
A
#
# COMPACT_ATOMS: atom_id res chain seq x y z
N MET A 1 3.68 6.86 -0.08
CA MET A 1 2.51 6.99 -1.01
C MET A 1 3.01 7.66 -2.26
N ARG A 2 2.61 7.24 -3.46
CA ARG A 2 3.04 7.88 -4.71
C ARG A 2 2.43 9.28 -4.81
N SER A 3 3.19 10.29 -5.23
CA SER A 3 2.68 11.68 -5.35
C SER A 3 3.25 12.44 -6.55
N TYR A 4 3.58 11.73 -7.62
CA TYR A 4 4.01 12.37 -8.87
C TYR A 4 2.87 13.17 -9.52
N ASN A 5 3.24 14.24 -10.21
CA ASN A 5 2.29 15.06 -10.98
C ASN A 5 1.81 14.40 -12.29
N TYR A 6 2.41 13.27 -12.72
CA TYR A 6 1.99 12.48 -13.88
C TYR A 6 1.35 11.16 -13.43
N GLU A 7 0.37 10.65 -14.20
CA GLU A 7 -0.39 9.42 -13.89
C GLU A 7 -1.03 9.42 -12.48
N LYS A 8 -1.66 10.53 -12.07
CA LYS A 8 -2.32 10.70 -10.76
C LYS A 8 -3.34 9.60 -10.43
N GLU A 9 -3.90 8.98 -11.47
CA GLU A 9 -4.88 7.90 -11.39
C GLU A 9 -4.33 6.62 -10.74
N ARG A 10 -2.99 6.49 -10.66
CA ARG A 10 -2.28 5.33 -10.07
C ARG A 10 -2.17 5.39 -8.54
N ASP A 11 -3.31 5.50 -7.86
CA ASP A 11 -3.42 5.43 -6.38
C ASP A 11 -2.62 6.49 -5.61
N SER A 12 -2.58 7.72 -6.13
CA SER A 12 -2.09 8.90 -5.39
C SER A 12 -3.19 9.56 -4.53
N ASP A 13 -4.31 8.87 -4.29
CA ASP A 13 -5.44 9.39 -3.53
C ASP A 13 -5.14 9.37 -2.02
N ILE A 14 -4.72 10.51 -1.49
CA ILE A 14 -4.42 10.66 -0.07
C ILE A 14 -5.66 10.48 0.82
N GLU A 15 -6.87 10.83 0.34
CA GLU A 15 -8.09 10.68 1.12
C GLU A 15 -8.45 9.20 1.30
N PHE A 16 -8.17 8.39 0.28
CA PHE A 16 -8.28 6.94 0.35
C PHE A 16 -7.41 6.37 1.47
N TRP A 17 -6.13 6.74 1.52
CA TRP A 17 -5.19 6.25 2.52
C TRP A 17 -5.48 6.81 3.92
N LEU A 18 -5.92 8.06 4.01
CA LEU A 18 -6.32 8.70 5.26
C LEU A 18 -7.47 7.93 5.94
N LYS A 19 -8.50 7.53 5.19
CA LYS A 19 -9.61 6.72 5.73
C LYS A 19 -9.13 5.40 6.35
N ILE A 20 -8.19 4.73 5.70
CA ILE A 20 -7.61 3.47 6.20
C ILE A 20 -6.81 3.75 7.49
N ALA A 21 -5.98 4.78 7.49
CA ALA A 21 -5.18 5.17 8.66
C ALA A 21 -6.05 5.55 9.86
N GLU A 22 -7.13 6.31 9.64
CA GLU A 22 -8.08 6.70 10.69
C GLU A 22 -8.85 5.51 11.26
N TYR A 23 -9.23 4.54 10.41
CA TYR A 23 -9.86 3.31 10.86
C TYR A 23 -8.96 2.57 11.88
N TYR A 24 -7.70 2.33 11.54
CA TYR A 24 -6.78 1.63 12.44
C TYR A 24 -6.42 2.43 13.68
N LYS A 25 -6.30 3.76 13.57
CA LYS A 25 -6.14 4.65 14.73
C LYS A 25 -7.30 4.52 15.71
N LYS A 26 -8.56 4.47 15.23
CA LYS A 26 -9.76 4.26 16.07
C LYS A 26 -9.78 2.90 16.76
N LEU A 27 -9.11 1.90 16.19
CA LEU A 27 -8.88 0.58 16.80
C LEU A 27 -7.64 0.52 17.71
N ASN A 28 -7.09 1.68 18.11
CA ASN A 28 -5.89 1.82 18.94
C ASN A 28 -4.61 1.23 18.35
N TYR A 29 -4.52 1.06 17.02
CA TYR A 29 -3.25 0.79 16.36
C TYR A 29 -2.44 2.07 16.19
N LYS A 30 -1.12 1.95 16.38
CA LYS A 30 -0.18 3.00 15.95
C LYS A 30 -0.01 2.92 14.44
N VAL A 31 -0.25 4.03 13.76
CA VAL A 31 -0.09 4.15 12.32
C VAL A 31 1.10 5.04 12.02
N TYR A 32 1.98 4.55 11.13
CA TYR A 32 3.17 5.24 10.67
C TYR A 32 3.09 5.45 9.16
N ILE A 33 3.47 6.63 8.70
CA ILE A 33 3.50 7.00 7.29
C ILE A 33 4.95 6.97 6.82
N ILE A 34 5.23 6.15 5.81
CA ILE A 34 6.49 6.24 5.07
C ILE A 34 6.22 7.06 3.79
N PRO A 35 6.78 8.28 3.67
CA PRO A 35 6.54 9.12 2.52
C PRO A 35 7.16 8.53 1.24
N ASP A 36 6.78 9.13 0.11
CA ASP A 36 7.52 8.90 -1.14
C ASP A 36 8.94 9.46 -1.01
N THR A 37 9.92 8.79 -1.61
CA THR A 37 11.30 9.28 -1.62
C THR A 37 11.41 10.60 -2.40
N ASP A 38 10.70 10.72 -3.52
CA ASP A 38 10.83 11.88 -4.42
C ASP A 38 10.01 13.09 -3.92
N ASN A 39 9.08 12.86 -3.01
CA ASN A 39 8.17 13.87 -2.49
C ASN A 39 8.14 13.87 -0.95
N ILE A 40 9.29 13.60 -0.35
CA ILE A 40 9.43 13.51 1.10
C ILE A 40 8.99 14.80 1.79
N ASN A 41 9.17 15.96 1.14
CA ASN A 41 8.83 17.28 1.68
C ASN A 41 7.50 17.85 1.18
N ASP A 42 6.58 17.01 0.66
CA ASP A 42 5.26 17.46 0.24
C ASP A 42 4.44 17.99 1.45
N GLU A 43 4.34 19.32 1.55
CA GLU A 43 3.64 20.01 2.63
C GLU A 43 2.15 19.69 2.67
N SER A 44 1.51 19.53 1.51
CA SER A 44 0.08 19.22 1.43
C SER A 44 -0.22 17.86 2.05
N HIS A 45 0.61 16.87 1.73
CA HIS A 45 0.50 15.53 2.30
C HIS A 45 0.78 15.53 3.80
N ARG A 46 1.81 16.24 4.23
CA ARG A 46 2.16 16.38 5.65
C ARG A 46 1.06 17.05 6.45
N GLN A 47 0.42 18.08 5.92
CA GLN A 47 -0.70 18.75 6.58
C GLN A 47 -1.88 17.80 6.77
N LYS A 48 -2.28 17.08 5.70
CA LYS A 48 -3.41 16.14 5.74
C LYS A 48 -3.19 14.95 6.67
N LEU A 49 -1.95 14.50 6.81
CA LEU A 49 -1.58 13.35 7.64
C LEU A 49 -0.87 13.76 8.93
N SER A 50 -0.94 15.04 9.32
CA SER A 50 -0.24 15.62 10.48
C SER A 50 -0.51 14.92 11.81
N GLN A 51 -1.62 14.19 11.90
CA GLN A 51 -2.01 13.38 13.06
C GLN A 51 -1.29 12.02 13.18
N PHE A 52 -0.44 11.66 12.21
CA PHE A 52 0.32 10.42 12.16
C PHE A 52 1.82 10.70 12.15
N ALA A 53 2.62 9.77 12.66
CA ALA A 53 4.08 9.89 12.65
C ALA A 53 4.63 9.54 11.26
N PHE A 54 5.53 10.40 10.76
CA PHE A 54 6.27 10.16 9.52
C PHE A 54 7.61 9.49 9.83
N LEU A 55 7.99 8.49 9.03
CA LEU A 55 9.28 7.79 9.10
C LEU A 55 10.09 8.11 7.84
N GLU A 56 10.72 9.28 7.84
CA GLU A 56 11.41 9.85 6.67
C GLU A 56 12.67 9.07 6.31
N GLU A 57 13.42 8.61 7.29
CA GLU A 57 14.62 7.80 7.09
C GLU A 57 14.28 6.48 6.41
N CYS A 58 13.08 5.93 6.66
CA CYS A 58 12.59 4.76 5.95
C CYS A 58 12.23 5.06 4.49
N ALA A 59 12.07 6.34 4.10
CA ALA A 59 11.93 6.70 2.70
C ALA A 59 13.27 6.70 1.96
N LEU A 60 14.38 6.94 2.67
CA LEU A 60 15.72 7.08 2.09
C LEU A 60 16.55 5.79 2.20
N ILE A 61 16.34 4.99 3.25
CA ILE A 61 17.15 3.83 3.59
C ILE A 61 16.30 2.56 3.54
N MET A 62 16.54 1.73 2.52
CA MET A 62 15.76 0.52 2.27
C MET A 62 15.80 -0.47 3.45
N ASN A 63 16.95 -0.63 4.12
CA ASN A 63 17.05 -1.55 5.25
C ASN A 63 16.14 -1.13 6.42
N TYR A 64 16.02 0.17 6.69
CA TYR A 64 15.11 0.67 7.72
C TYR A 64 13.65 0.47 7.32
N ARG A 65 13.32 0.72 6.05
CA ARG A 65 12.01 0.44 5.48
C ARG A 65 11.60 -1.02 5.67
N ILE A 66 12.48 -1.96 5.34
CA ILE A 66 12.22 -3.40 5.47
C ILE A 66 12.05 -3.78 6.94
N ALA A 67 12.89 -3.26 7.84
CA ALA A 67 12.74 -3.51 9.28
C ALA A 67 11.36 -3.06 9.80
N ILE A 68 10.87 -1.90 9.36
CA ILE A 68 9.51 -1.44 9.68
C ILE A 68 8.44 -2.40 9.12
N TYR A 69 8.63 -2.91 7.90
CA TYR A 69 7.68 -3.85 7.28
C TYR A 69 7.54 -5.17 8.03
N GLU A 70 8.59 -5.63 8.70
CA GLU A 70 8.58 -6.87 9.49
C GLU A 70 7.93 -6.71 10.86
N ILE A 71 8.09 -5.54 11.49
CA ILE A 71 7.49 -5.29 12.81
C ILE A 71 6.02 -4.86 12.73
N ALA A 72 5.60 -4.30 11.59
CA ALA A 72 4.22 -3.89 11.37
C ALA A 72 3.28 -5.10 11.29
N LYS A 73 2.10 -4.99 11.92
CA LYS A 73 1.07 -6.03 11.85
C LYS A 73 0.57 -6.25 10.42
N VAL A 74 0.44 -5.17 9.67
CA VAL A 74 0.10 -5.16 8.25
C VAL A 74 0.60 -3.86 7.63
N ASN A 75 1.06 -3.95 6.38
CA ASN A 75 1.53 -2.83 5.60
C ASN A 75 0.57 -2.53 4.45
N PHE A 76 0.39 -1.25 4.13
CA PHE A 76 -0.52 -0.80 3.07
C PHE A 76 0.27 -0.12 1.96
N PHE A 77 0.02 -0.54 0.72
CA PHE A 77 0.76 -0.01 -0.43
C PHE A 77 -0.14 0.32 -1.61
N PRO A 78 0.12 1.41 -2.34
CA PRO A 78 -0.24 1.47 -3.75
C PRO A 78 0.65 0.51 -4.54
N HIS A 79 0.21 0.08 -5.72
CA HIS A 79 1.01 -0.73 -6.63
C HIS A 79 2.30 -0.01 -7.05
N SER A 80 3.42 -0.40 -6.43
CA SER A 80 4.73 0.28 -6.53
C SER A 80 5.88 -0.67 -6.15
N GLY A 81 7.12 -0.27 -6.45
CA GLY A 81 8.31 -1.05 -6.08
C GLY A 81 8.46 -1.28 -4.57
N THR A 82 7.97 -0.35 -3.75
CA THR A 82 7.99 -0.51 -2.29
C THR A 82 7.07 -1.64 -1.80
N ALA A 83 5.96 -1.87 -2.51
CA ALA A 83 5.08 -3.01 -2.25
C ALA A 83 5.82 -4.33 -2.50
N ALA A 84 6.59 -4.43 -3.58
CA ALA A 84 7.35 -5.63 -3.93
C ALA A 84 8.35 -6.03 -2.83
N ALA A 85 9.00 -5.05 -2.19
CA ALA A 85 9.92 -5.30 -1.09
C ALA A 85 9.24 -5.97 0.13
N SER A 86 8.00 -5.60 0.44
CA SER A 86 7.20 -6.27 1.48
C SER A 86 6.69 -7.63 1.01
N GLN A 87 6.17 -7.71 -0.22
CA GLN A 87 5.59 -8.92 -0.81
C GLN A 87 6.57 -10.10 -0.93
N LEU A 88 7.85 -9.81 -1.15
CA LEU A 88 8.91 -10.82 -1.20
C LEU A 88 9.48 -11.17 0.18
N ASN A 89 9.05 -10.45 1.23
CA ASN A 89 9.49 -10.70 2.59
C ASN A 89 8.46 -11.55 3.35
N LYS A 90 8.80 -12.82 3.59
CA LYS A 90 7.96 -13.78 4.34
C LYS A 90 7.66 -13.37 5.79
N ASN A 91 8.44 -12.48 6.38
CA ASN A 91 8.25 -11.97 7.73
C ASN A 91 7.31 -10.76 7.77
N SER A 92 6.91 -10.25 6.60
CA SER A 92 6.00 -9.13 6.47
C SER A 92 4.58 -9.58 6.15
N ALA A 93 3.63 -8.68 6.35
CA ALA A 93 2.24 -8.85 5.97
C ALA A 93 1.79 -7.58 5.24
N SER A 94 1.02 -7.70 4.16
CA SER A 94 0.65 -6.51 3.37
C SER A 94 -0.65 -6.62 2.61
N VAL A 95 -1.34 -5.50 2.45
CA VAL A 95 -2.36 -5.30 1.42
C VAL A 95 -1.86 -4.27 0.41
N THR A 96 -1.76 -4.68 -0.85
CA THR A 96 -1.41 -3.80 -1.97
C THR A 96 -2.66 -3.48 -2.76
N HIS A 97 -2.99 -2.20 -2.86
CA HIS A 97 -4.04 -1.71 -3.74
C HIS A 97 -3.51 -1.59 -5.16
N LEU A 98 -4.21 -2.21 -6.11
CA LEU A 98 -3.85 -2.20 -7.52
C LEU A 98 -5.07 -1.82 -8.35
N LYS A 99 -5.03 -0.62 -8.92
CA LYS A 99 -6.00 -0.16 -9.92
C LYS A 99 -5.52 -0.45 -11.33
N THR A 100 -6.38 -1.06 -12.14
CA THR A 100 -6.14 -1.27 -13.57
C THR A 100 -6.71 -0.11 -14.36
N HIS A 101 -5.96 0.38 -15.35
CA HIS A 101 -6.37 1.45 -16.24
C HIS A 101 -6.16 0.99 -17.68
N ASP A 102 -7.23 0.71 -18.43
CA ASP A 102 -7.10 0.12 -19.77
C ASP A 102 -6.43 1.03 -20.79
N HIS A 103 -6.44 2.35 -20.56
CA HIS A 103 -5.70 3.33 -21.38
C HIS A 103 -4.20 3.39 -21.04
N MET A 104 -3.75 2.78 -19.93
CA MET A 104 -2.34 2.70 -19.55
C MET A 104 -1.82 1.30 -19.89
N PRO A 105 -0.94 1.14 -20.90
CA PRO A 105 -0.52 -0.18 -21.36
C PRO A 105 -0.01 -1.08 -20.24
N ASN A 106 0.82 -0.55 -19.33
CA ASN A 106 1.45 -1.27 -18.21
C ASN A 106 0.54 -1.49 -16.97
N LEU A 107 -0.70 -0.99 -16.99
CA LEU A 107 -1.70 -1.22 -15.93
C LEU A 107 -3.04 -1.69 -16.47
N SER A 108 -3.12 -1.97 -17.77
CA SER A 108 -4.33 -2.52 -18.40
C SER A 108 -4.56 -3.95 -17.93
N LYS A 109 -5.83 -4.40 -17.94
CA LYS A 109 -6.13 -5.82 -17.71
C LYS A 109 -5.44 -6.73 -18.73
N LYS A 110 -5.33 -6.24 -19.98
CA LYS A 110 -4.65 -6.95 -21.06
C LYS A 110 -3.20 -7.26 -20.69
N PHE A 111 -2.46 -6.26 -20.21
CA PHE A 111 -1.06 -6.46 -19.83
C PHE A 111 -0.89 -7.50 -18.73
N PHE A 112 -1.71 -7.46 -17.67
CA PHE A 112 -1.64 -8.47 -16.62
C PHE A 112 -1.94 -9.87 -17.14
N ASN A 113 -2.96 -10.02 -17.98
CA ASN A 113 -3.26 -11.31 -18.62
C ASN A 113 -2.10 -11.78 -19.54
N ASP A 114 -1.49 -10.89 -20.32
CA ASP A 114 -0.37 -11.21 -21.21
C ASP A 114 0.86 -11.72 -20.45
N ILE A 115 1.11 -11.21 -19.23
CA ILE A 115 2.19 -11.69 -18.35
C ILE A 115 1.77 -12.88 -17.47
N GLY A 116 0.59 -13.47 -17.73
CA GLY A 116 0.10 -14.65 -17.02
C GLY A 116 -0.43 -14.38 -15.61
N GLN A 117 -0.79 -13.12 -15.30
CA GLN A 117 -1.45 -12.73 -14.06
C GLN A 117 -2.95 -12.53 -14.28
N THR A 118 -3.77 -13.31 -13.57
CA THR A 118 -5.22 -13.11 -13.54
C THR A 118 -5.56 -11.89 -12.68
N VAL A 119 -6.30 -10.94 -13.24
CA VAL A 119 -6.86 -9.81 -12.48
C VAL A 119 -7.84 -10.34 -11.43
N GLY A 120 -7.71 -9.88 -10.18
CA GLY A 120 -8.52 -10.33 -9.04
C GLY A 120 -7.83 -11.41 -8.19
N GLU A 121 -6.80 -12.07 -8.71
CA GLU A 121 -6.02 -13.06 -7.97
C GLU A 121 -4.74 -12.44 -7.37
N ASN A 122 -4.21 -13.06 -6.32
CA ASN A 122 -2.88 -12.74 -5.83
C ASN A 122 -1.80 -13.10 -6.87
N TYR A 123 -0.62 -12.46 -6.79
CA TYR A 123 0.52 -12.98 -7.53
C TYR A 123 0.90 -14.36 -7.00
N LYS A 124 1.25 -15.29 -7.91
CA LYS A 124 1.54 -16.69 -7.58
C LYS A 124 2.71 -16.87 -6.59
N PHE A 125 3.62 -15.90 -6.52
CA PHE A 125 4.76 -15.93 -5.61
C PHE A 125 4.47 -15.39 -4.21
N LEU A 126 3.28 -14.82 -3.96
CA LEU A 126 2.97 -14.23 -2.66
C LEU A 126 2.84 -15.28 -1.57
N CYS A 127 3.44 -14.98 -0.41
CA CYS A 127 3.25 -15.74 0.81
C CYS A 127 1.85 -15.49 1.42
N LYS A 128 1.44 -16.34 2.37
CA LYS A 128 0.08 -16.38 2.95
C LYS A 128 -0.44 -15.04 3.50
N ASN A 129 0.44 -14.15 3.96
CA ASN A 129 0.05 -12.90 4.65
C ASN A 129 0.05 -11.67 3.73
N HIS A 130 0.01 -11.88 2.41
CA HIS A 130 -0.07 -10.80 1.44
C HIS A 130 -1.33 -10.88 0.59
N LYS A 131 -1.90 -9.71 0.28
CA LYS A 131 -3.05 -9.55 -0.60
C LYS A 131 -2.79 -8.47 -1.64
N ILE A 132 -3.09 -8.78 -2.90
CA ILE A 132 -3.35 -7.78 -3.94
C ILE A 132 -4.85 -7.56 -3.98
N TYR A 133 -5.28 -6.33 -3.71
CA TYR A 133 -6.67 -5.92 -3.79
C TYR A 133 -6.88 -5.11 -5.07
N TRP A 134 -7.53 -5.75 -6.04
CA TRP A 134 -7.69 -5.21 -7.38
C TRP A 134 -8.92 -4.31 -7.47
N ASN A 135 -8.75 -3.08 -7.99
CA ASN A 135 -9.83 -2.13 -8.26
C ASN A 135 -10.78 -1.93 -7.07
N GLY A 136 -10.18 -1.84 -5.87
CA GLY A 136 -10.87 -1.86 -4.60
C GLY A 136 -11.29 -0.50 -4.07
N ASP A 137 -12.16 -0.51 -3.06
CA ASP A 137 -12.43 0.64 -2.21
C ASP A 137 -11.71 0.51 -0.85
N THR A 138 -11.85 1.53 -0.01
CA THR A 138 -11.24 1.55 1.33
C THR A 138 -11.77 0.44 2.24
N ASN A 139 -13.06 0.09 2.12
CA ASN A 139 -13.72 -0.88 2.99
C ASN A 139 -13.19 -2.30 2.73
N GLY A 140 -13.07 -2.67 1.46
CA GLY A 140 -12.52 -3.98 1.10
C GLY A 140 -11.05 -4.14 1.47
N ILE A 141 -10.23 -3.08 1.36
CA ILE A 141 -8.84 -3.13 1.87
C ILE A 141 -8.81 -3.38 3.37
N ILE A 142 -9.65 -2.66 4.12
CA ILE A 142 -9.76 -2.83 5.57
C ILE A 142 -10.20 -4.26 5.91
N GLU A 143 -11.17 -4.81 5.18
CA GLU A 143 -11.65 -6.18 5.39
C GLU A 143 -10.53 -7.20 5.16
N GLU A 144 -9.80 -7.12 4.05
CA GLU A 144 -8.69 -8.02 3.75
C GLU A 144 -7.55 -7.88 4.77
N ALA A 145 -7.23 -6.65 5.19
CA ALA A 145 -6.22 -6.42 6.21
C ALA A 145 -6.65 -6.97 7.58
N ASN A 146 -7.92 -6.83 7.96
CA ASN A 146 -8.47 -7.40 9.20
C ASN A 146 -8.38 -8.92 9.23
N LYS A 147 -8.62 -9.59 8.09
CA LYS A 147 -8.41 -11.04 7.95
C LYS A 147 -6.95 -11.42 8.23
N ILE A 148 -6.00 -10.64 7.72
CA ILE A 148 -4.56 -10.87 7.91
C ILE A 148 -4.16 -10.72 9.39
N ILE A 149 -4.63 -9.68 10.07
CA ILE A 149 -4.23 -9.39 11.46
C ILE A 149 -5.12 -10.05 12.52
N GLY A 150 -6.16 -10.80 12.11
CA GLY A 150 -7.02 -11.58 12.99
C GLY A 150 -8.09 -10.78 13.74
N ILE A 151 -8.49 -9.60 13.24
CA ILE A 151 -9.63 -8.86 13.76
C ILE A 151 -10.90 -9.47 13.16
N LYS A 152 -11.80 -9.98 14.00
CA LYS A 152 -13.15 -10.36 13.58
C LYS A 152 -14.03 -9.10 13.55
N GLY A 153 -14.65 -8.84 12.40
CA GLY A 153 -15.66 -7.79 12.23
C GLY A 153 -16.95 -8.10 12.96
#